data_AF-A0A7Y4R129-F1
#
_entry.id   AF-A0A7Y4R129-F1
#
_cell.length_a   1.000
_cell.length_b   1.000
_cell.length_c   1.000
_cell.angle_alpha   90.00
_cell.angle_beta   90.00
_cell.angle_gamma   90.00
#
_symmetry.space_group_name_H-M   'P 1'
#
loop_
_entity.id
_entity.type
_entity.pdbx_description
1 polymer ?
#
loop_
_entity_poly.entity_id
_entity_poly.type
_entity_poly.pdbx_seq_one_letter_code
_entity_poly.pdbx_strand_id
1 'polypeptide(L)'
;MLQRMTIKTQPKIQKRTLATIIDYGLYLTFFIWAVTTFGEPNDEGGYSLNGLKGIWVEIVWVIYFPIFESITGQTLGKRILGLRVVTKSGNPISFWQAIKRRICDFLDFGPMGLVAYLTIKNTPDHQRVGDLWAKTIVISGHDFACTNCRDQLILTADEIMKREFVCPTCKTTVKI
;
A
#
# COMPACT_ATOMS: atom_id res chain seq x y z
N MET A 1 32.17 1.36 6.17
CA MET A 1 31.33 0.15 6.15
C MET A 1 29.91 0.59 6.52
N LEU A 2 28.99 0.64 5.55
CA LEU A 2 27.63 1.16 5.77
C LEU A 2 26.82 0.16 6.57
N GLN A 3 26.33 0.55 7.76
CA GLN A 3 25.42 -0.29 8.54
C GLN A 3 23.99 -0.14 7.99
N ARG A 4 23.30 -1.26 7.75
CA ARG A 4 21.92 -1.30 7.24
C ARG A 4 20.93 -1.22 8.40
N MET A 5 19.87 -0.42 8.29
CA MET A 5 18.81 -0.39 9.31
C MET A 5 18.14 -1.76 9.47
N THR A 6 17.68 -2.06 10.70
CA THR A 6 16.80 -3.21 10.93
C THR A 6 15.35 -2.76 10.84
N ILE A 7 14.56 -3.42 9.97
CA ILE A 7 13.12 -3.15 9.83
C ILE A 7 12.37 -4.03 10.82
N LYS A 8 11.68 -3.42 11.78
CA LYS A 8 10.79 -4.10 12.73
C LYS A 8 9.36 -3.65 12.46
N THR A 9 8.66 -4.42 11.64
CA THR A 9 7.28 -4.09 11.24
C THR A 9 6.31 -4.26 12.41
N GLN A 10 5.19 -3.52 12.35
CA GLN A 10 4.05 -3.72 13.25
C GLN A 10 2.78 -3.97 12.41
N PRO A 11 1.75 -4.64 12.94
CA PRO A 11 0.57 -5.03 12.18
C PRO A 11 -0.15 -3.86 11.49
N LYS A 12 -0.29 -2.74 12.23
CA LYS A 12 -0.92 -1.48 11.80
C LYS A 12 -2.28 -1.67 11.13
N ILE A 13 -3.06 -2.62 11.64
CA ILE A 13 -4.34 -3.04 11.05
C ILE A 13 -5.25 -1.83 10.87
N GLN A 14 -5.42 -0.99 11.90
CA GLN A 14 -6.25 0.21 11.82
C GLN A 14 -5.83 1.18 10.70
N LYS A 15 -4.53 1.52 10.61
CA LYS A 15 -4.04 2.41 9.55
C LYS A 15 -4.21 1.79 8.16
N ARG A 16 -4.04 0.47 8.03
CA ARG A 16 -4.22 -0.23 6.74
C ARG A 16 -5.68 -0.29 6.34
N THR A 17 -6.59 -0.52 7.28
CA THR A 17 -8.04 -0.48 7.04
C THR A 17 -8.49 0.94 6.68
N LEU A 18 -8.03 1.96 7.40
CA LEU A 18 -8.37 3.35 7.08
C LEU A 18 -7.80 3.80 5.73
N ALA A 19 -6.58 3.40 5.37
CA ALA A 19 -6.01 3.65 4.04
C ALA A 19 -6.89 3.03 2.95
N THR A 20 -7.34 1.79 3.18
CA THR A 20 -8.24 1.07 2.28
C THR A 20 -9.56 1.82 2.11
N ILE A 21 -10.20 2.26 3.20
CA ILE A 21 -11.46 3.02 3.14
C ILE A 21 -11.28 4.31 2.33
N ILE A 22 -10.17 5.04 2.52
CA ILE A 22 -9.88 6.25 1.75
C ILE A 22 -9.71 5.93 0.27
N ASP A 23 -8.87 4.94 -0.08
CA ASP A 23 -8.58 4.58 -1.47
C ASP A 23 -9.84 4.10 -2.20
N TYR A 24 -10.66 3.24 -1.56
CA TYR A 24 -11.90 2.74 -2.15
C TYR A 24 -13.04 3.75 -2.11
N GLY A 25 -13.08 4.66 -1.14
CA GLY A 25 -14.04 5.77 -1.14
C GLY A 25 -13.79 6.74 -2.31
N LEU A 26 -12.52 7.02 -2.59
CA LEU A 26 -12.12 7.80 -3.77
C LEU A 26 -12.47 7.07 -5.06
N TYR A 27 -12.19 5.77 -5.13
CA TYR A 27 -12.56 4.97 -6.29
C TYR A 27 -14.08 4.90 -6.48
N LEU A 28 -14.87 4.74 -5.41
CA LEU A 28 -16.33 4.74 -5.47
C LEU A 28 -16.86 6.08 -5.97
N THR A 29 -16.28 7.19 -5.50
CA THR A 29 -16.64 8.53 -5.99
C THR A 29 -16.36 8.66 -7.50
N PHE A 30 -15.19 8.20 -7.93
CA PHE A 30 -14.82 8.17 -9.36
C PHE A 30 -15.75 7.26 -10.16
N PHE A 31 -16.12 6.10 -9.62
CA PHE A 31 -17.00 5.14 -10.26
C PHE A 31 -18.41 5.71 -10.45
N ILE A 32 -19.00 6.30 -9.41
CA ILE A 32 -20.32 6.96 -9.49
C ILE A 32 -20.28 8.11 -10.51
N TRP A 33 -19.24 8.95 -10.48
CA TRP A 33 -19.06 10.01 -11.46
C TRP A 33 -18.97 9.46 -12.88
N ALA A 34 -18.22 8.38 -13.10
CA ALA A 34 -18.08 7.75 -14.41
C ALA A 34 -19.42 7.15 -14.90
N VAL A 35 -20.16 6.48 -14.03
CA VAL A 35 -21.48 5.91 -14.35
C VAL A 35 -22.50 7.01 -14.68
N THR A 36 -22.55 8.09 -13.92
CA THR A 36 -23.50 9.19 -14.16
C THR A 36 -23.16 10.03 -15.40
N THR A 37 -21.88 10.10 -15.79
CA THR A 37 -21.43 10.89 -16.95
C THR A 37 -21.43 10.09 -18.25
N PHE A 38 -21.03 8.82 -18.21
CA PHE A 38 -20.83 7.98 -19.40
C PHE A 38 -21.80 6.79 -19.49
N GLY A 39 -22.59 6.57 -18.44
CA GLY A 39 -23.56 5.48 -18.38
C GLY A 39 -24.79 5.75 -19.24
N GLU A 40 -25.41 4.65 -19.66
CA GLU A 40 -26.65 4.68 -20.42
C GLU A 40 -27.83 4.38 -19.48
N PRO A 41 -28.99 5.03 -19.68
CA PRO A 41 -30.17 4.74 -18.88
C PRO A 41 -30.54 3.26 -18.99
N ASN A 42 -30.86 2.64 -17.85
CA ASN A 42 -31.35 1.26 -17.81
C ASN A 42 -32.86 1.22 -17.49
N ASP A 43 -33.47 0.04 -17.67
CA ASP A 43 -34.91 -0.17 -17.47
C ASP A 43 -35.36 -0.02 -15.99
N GLU A 44 -34.40 0.05 -15.06
CA GLU A 44 -34.63 0.21 -13.62
C GLU A 44 -34.54 1.68 -13.15
N GLY A 45 -34.40 2.63 -14.08
CA GLY A 45 -34.33 4.07 -13.78
C GLY A 45 -32.96 4.55 -13.27
N GLY A 46 -31.92 3.74 -13.42
CA GLY A 46 -30.53 4.07 -13.14
C GLY A 46 -29.68 4.20 -14.41
N TYR A 47 -28.36 4.28 -14.20
CA TYR A 47 -27.36 4.31 -15.27
C TYR A 47 -26.48 3.08 -15.19
N SER A 48 -26.16 2.48 -16.34
CA SER A 48 -25.27 1.32 -16.43
C SER A 48 -24.15 1.55 -17.46
N LEU A 49 -22.96 1.06 -17.15
CA LEU A 49 -21.82 1.07 -18.07
C LEU A 49 -21.68 -0.33 -18.69
N ASN A 50 -22.24 -0.51 -19.88
CA ASN A 50 -22.22 -1.81 -20.57
C ASN A 50 -21.06 -1.93 -21.56
N GLY A 51 -20.65 -3.18 -21.81
CA GLY A 51 -19.62 -3.52 -22.80
C GLY A 51 -18.27 -2.85 -22.51
N LEU A 52 -17.68 -2.27 -23.56
CA LEU A 52 -16.37 -1.60 -23.47
C LEU A 52 -16.35 -0.44 -22.47
N LYS A 53 -17.50 0.21 -22.22
CA LYS A 53 -17.64 1.32 -21.27
C LYS A 53 -17.50 0.88 -19.81
N GLY A 54 -17.88 -0.35 -19.46
CA GLY A 54 -17.63 -0.88 -18.12
C GLY A 54 -16.16 -1.27 -17.93
N ILE A 55 -15.58 -1.88 -18.96
CA ILE A 55 -14.23 -2.44 -18.91
C ILE A 55 -13.16 -1.35 -18.69
N TRP A 56 -13.27 -0.17 -19.32
CA TRP A 56 -12.23 0.86 -19.14
C TRP A 56 -12.15 1.39 -17.70
N VAL A 57 -13.27 1.46 -16.98
CA VAL A 57 -13.29 1.92 -15.57
C VAL A 57 -12.52 0.95 -14.68
N GLU A 58 -12.67 -0.35 -14.92
CA GLU A 58 -11.94 -1.39 -14.22
C GLU A 58 -10.44 -1.41 -14.60
N ILE A 59 -10.13 -1.20 -15.88
CA ILE A 59 -8.74 -1.09 -16.35
C ILE A 59 -8.03 0.08 -15.66
N VAL A 60 -8.70 1.23 -15.53
CA VAL A 60 -8.15 2.38 -14.80
C VAL A 60 -7.81 1.95 -13.37
N TRP A 61 -8.67 1.21 -12.67
CA TRP A 61 -8.37 0.73 -11.33
C TRP A 61 -7.15 -0.21 -11.29
N VAL A 62 -7.16 -1.24 -12.15
CA VAL A 62 -6.12 -2.28 -12.20
C VAL A 62 -4.76 -1.72 -12.61
N ILE A 63 -4.71 -0.64 -13.39
CA ILE A 63 -3.45 -0.06 -13.87
C ILE A 63 -3.00 1.11 -12.99
N TYR A 64 -3.91 2.02 -12.64
CA TYR A 64 -3.58 3.24 -11.91
C TYR A 64 -2.95 2.94 -10.55
N PHE A 65 -3.58 2.06 -9.75
CA PHE A 65 -3.08 1.75 -8.42
C PHE A 65 -1.68 1.12 -8.43
N PRO A 66 -1.39 0.08 -9.25
CA PRO A 66 -0.05 -0.45 -9.38
C PRO A 66 1.00 0.54 -9.87
N ILE A 67 0.66 1.41 -10.83
CA ILE A 67 1.61 2.43 -11.31
C ILE A 67 2.02 3.34 -10.15
N PHE A 68 1.05 3.94 -9.46
CA PHE A 68 1.34 4.84 -8.34
C PHE A 68 2.09 4.13 -7.21
N GLU A 69 1.69 2.92 -6.86
CA GLU A 69 2.32 2.14 -5.79
C GLU A 69 3.73 1.69 -6.17
N SER A 70 4.02 1.44 -7.46
CA SER A 70 5.37 1.10 -7.92
C SER A 70 6.34 2.28 -7.93
N ILE A 71 5.85 3.48 -8.29
CA ILE A 71 6.68 4.69 -8.36
C ILE A 71 6.92 5.25 -6.95
N THR A 72 5.86 5.36 -6.16
CA THR A 72 5.90 6.08 -4.87
C THR A 72 5.99 5.14 -3.68
N GLY A 73 5.72 3.84 -3.86
CA GLY A 73 5.52 2.90 -2.75
C GLY A 73 4.21 3.11 -2.00
N GLN A 74 3.33 4.01 -2.45
CA GLN A 74 2.16 4.45 -1.69
C GLN A 74 0.94 4.63 -2.61
N THR A 75 -0.24 4.39 -2.05
CA THR A 75 -1.50 4.92 -2.57
C THR A 75 -1.83 6.23 -1.84
N LEU A 76 -2.86 6.95 -2.27
CA LEU A 76 -3.21 8.23 -1.64
C LEU A 76 -3.61 8.05 -0.17
N GLY A 77 -4.43 7.05 0.14
CA GLY A 77 -4.81 6.72 1.53
C GLY A 77 -3.61 6.30 2.38
N LYS A 78 -2.67 5.53 1.81
CA LYS A 78 -1.41 5.18 2.48
C LYS A 78 -0.55 6.41 2.75
N ARG A 79 -0.46 7.33 1.79
CA ARG A 79 0.31 8.57 1.91
C ARG A 79 -0.23 9.44 3.06
N ILE A 80 -1.55 9.62 3.13
CA ILE A 80 -2.21 10.36 4.21
C ILE A 80 -1.89 9.76 5.58
N LEU A 81 -1.82 8.42 5.67
CA LEU A 81 -1.56 7.71 6.93
C LEU A 81 -0.09 7.39 7.20
N GLY A 82 0.83 7.88 6.35
CA GLY A 82 2.27 7.68 6.49
C GLY A 82 2.71 6.22 6.33
N LEU A 83 1.96 5.43 5.57
CA LEU A 83 2.27 4.04 5.24
C LEU A 83 3.01 3.94 3.90
N ARG A 84 3.94 3.00 3.80
CA ARG A 84 4.70 2.74 2.57
C ARG A 84 4.90 1.26 2.34
N VAL A 85 4.89 0.85 1.09
CA VAL A 85 5.23 -0.48 0.64
C VAL A 85 6.66 -0.52 0.14
N VAL A 86 7.41 -1.50 0.63
CA VAL A 86 8.78 -1.78 0.22
C VAL A 86 8.99 -3.29 0.10
N THR A 87 10.07 -3.69 -0.56
CA THR A 87 10.57 -5.08 -0.48
C THR A 87 11.05 -5.39 0.93
N LYS A 88 11.26 -6.67 1.27
CA LYS A 88 11.84 -7.06 2.57
C LYS A 88 13.20 -6.40 2.86
N SER A 89 13.91 -5.99 1.82
CA SER A 89 15.19 -5.28 1.93
C SER A 89 15.03 -3.75 1.94
N GLY A 90 13.82 -3.21 2.08
CA GLY A 90 13.56 -1.77 2.11
C GLY A 90 13.56 -1.06 0.74
N ASN A 91 13.88 -1.77 -0.35
CA ASN A 91 13.87 -1.19 -1.71
C ASN A 91 12.44 -0.90 -2.21
N PRO A 92 12.27 0.06 -3.15
CA PRO A 92 11.04 0.23 -3.91
C PRO A 92 10.58 -1.07 -4.56
N ILE A 93 9.27 -1.24 -4.68
CA ILE A 93 8.68 -2.42 -5.32
C ILE A 93 8.65 -2.23 -6.84
N SER A 94 8.71 -3.34 -7.58
CA SER A 94 8.49 -3.31 -9.03
C SER A 94 7.00 -3.21 -9.37
N PHE A 95 6.72 -2.81 -10.61
CA PHE A 95 5.35 -2.80 -11.15
C PHE A 95 4.67 -4.17 -11.04
N TRP A 96 5.38 -5.25 -11.34
CA TRP A 96 4.85 -6.61 -11.21
C TRP A 96 4.55 -7.01 -9.76
N GLN A 97 5.34 -6.53 -8.80
CA GLN A 97 5.04 -6.73 -7.38
C GLN A 97 3.77 -5.97 -6.98
N ALA A 98 3.59 -4.75 -7.49
CA ALA A 98 2.38 -3.97 -7.27
C ALA A 98 1.13 -4.66 -7.85
N ILE A 99 1.21 -5.18 -9.09
CA ILE A 99 0.11 -5.96 -9.70
C ILE A 99 -0.23 -7.20 -8.87
N LYS A 100 0.76 -8.01 -8.48
CA LYS A 100 0.54 -9.22 -7.66
C LYS A 100 -0.25 -8.92 -6.39
N ARG A 101 0.08 -7.80 -5.72
CA ARG A 101 -0.65 -7.34 -4.54
C ARG A 101 -2.12 -7.02 -4.86
N ARG A 102 -2.38 -6.36 -5.99
CA ARG A 102 -3.75 -5.98 -6.41
C ARG A 102 -4.59 -7.14 -6.90
N ILE A 103 -4.01 -8.13 -7.56
CA ILE A 103 -4.75 -9.35 -7.93
C ILE A 103 -5.19 -10.09 -6.66
N CYS A 104 -4.36 -10.15 -5.63
CA CYS A 104 -4.73 -10.76 -4.36
C CYS A 104 -5.73 -9.93 -3.54
N ASP A 105 -6.01 -8.68 -3.90
CA ASP A 105 -7.02 -7.88 -3.21
C ASP A 105 -8.41 -8.55 -3.31
N PHE A 106 -8.72 -9.32 -4.36
CA PHE A 106 -9.95 -10.14 -4.42
C PHE A 106 -10.06 -11.17 -3.30
N LEU A 107 -8.92 -11.75 -2.87
CA LEU A 107 -8.87 -12.70 -1.76
C LEU A 107 -8.83 -11.96 -0.41
N ASP A 108 -8.05 -10.89 -0.34
CA ASP A 108 -7.86 -10.10 0.86
C ASP A 108 -9.14 -9.31 1.25
N PHE A 109 -9.98 -8.92 0.29
CA PHE A 109 -11.30 -8.27 0.48
C PHE A 109 -12.50 -9.22 0.44
N GLY A 110 -12.26 -10.55 0.34
CA GLY A 110 -13.26 -11.56 0.68
C GLY A 110 -13.78 -11.37 2.12
N PRO A 111 -14.72 -12.21 2.62
CA PRO A 111 -15.69 -11.86 3.67
C PRO A 111 -15.25 -10.74 4.64
N MET A 112 -15.51 -9.49 4.26
CA MET A 112 -15.21 -8.26 5.02
C MET A 112 -13.74 -8.04 5.45
N GLY A 113 -12.77 -8.58 4.72
CA GLY A 113 -11.34 -8.43 5.03
C GLY A 113 -10.77 -9.47 6.00
N LEU A 114 -11.52 -10.54 6.31
CA LEU A 114 -11.11 -11.54 7.30
C LEU A 114 -9.79 -12.23 6.93
N VAL A 115 -9.59 -12.55 5.65
CA VAL A 115 -8.36 -13.19 5.15
C VAL A 115 -7.14 -12.28 5.37
N ALA A 116 -7.27 -10.99 5.03
CA ALA A 116 -6.23 -10.01 5.29
C ALA A 116 -5.92 -9.89 6.78
N TYR A 117 -6.95 -9.83 7.64
CA TYR A 117 -6.77 -9.76 9.09
C TYR A 117 -6.00 -10.97 9.65
N LEU A 118 -6.41 -12.18 9.27
CA LEU A 118 -5.79 -13.42 9.73
C LEU A 118 -4.33 -13.53 9.25
N THR A 119 -4.06 -13.21 7.98
CA THR A 119 -2.69 -13.29 7.44
C THR A 119 -1.76 -12.26 8.08
N ILE A 120 -2.22 -11.03 8.30
CA ILE A 120 -1.44 -9.99 9.00
C ILE A 120 -1.08 -10.41 10.42
N LYS A 121 -2.02 -11.05 11.14
CA LYS A 121 -1.79 -11.46 12.54
C LYS A 121 -0.83 -12.65 12.65
N ASN A 122 -0.87 -13.56 11.68
CA ASN A 122 -0.18 -14.84 11.74
C ASN A 122 1.17 -14.88 10.99
N THR A 123 1.61 -13.76 10.39
CA THR A 123 2.89 -13.70 9.68
C THR A 123 3.91 -12.83 10.41
N PRO A 124 5.22 -13.19 10.40
CA PRO A 124 6.25 -12.46 11.14
C PRO A 124 6.40 -11.00 10.73
N ASP A 125 6.23 -10.72 9.43
CA ASP A 125 6.34 -9.37 8.85
C ASP A 125 4.97 -8.69 8.66
N HIS A 126 3.92 -9.25 9.28
CA HIS A 126 2.55 -8.73 9.22
C HIS A 126 2.03 -8.50 7.79
N GLN A 127 2.19 -9.49 6.93
CA GLN A 127 1.88 -9.44 5.49
C GLN A 127 0.46 -9.96 5.22
N ARG A 128 -0.26 -9.31 4.30
CA ARG A 128 -1.47 -9.86 3.68
C ARG A 128 -1.11 -10.94 2.64
N VAL A 129 -2.10 -11.63 2.08
CA VAL A 129 -1.86 -12.66 1.04
C VAL A 129 -1.10 -12.09 -0.15
N GLY A 130 -1.54 -10.93 -0.66
CA GLY A 130 -0.85 -10.25 -1.76
C GLY A 130 0.57 -9.80 -1.41
N ASP A 131 0.79 -9.39 -0.16
CA ASP A 131 2.09 -8.95 0.32
C ASP A 131 3.08 -10.13 0.39
N LEU A 132 2.61 -11.31 0.83
CA LEU A 132 3.38 -12.56 0.85
C LEU A 132 3.78 -12.98 -0.57
N TRP A 133 2.83 -13.04 -1.49
CA TRP A 133 3.08 -13.45 -2.87
C TRP A 133 4.04 -12.51 -3.61
N ALA A 134 3.91 -11.21 -3.37
CA ALA A 134 4.80 -10.20 -3.95
C ALA A 134 6.15 -10.06 -3.24
N LYS A 135 6.36 -10.73 -2.09
CA LYS A 135 7.55 -10.58 -1.22
C LYS A 135 7.79 -9.13 -0.77
N THR A 136 6.70 -8.47 -0.36
CA THR A 136 6.69 -7.05 0.05
C THR A 136 6.18 -6.90 1.47
N ILE A 137 6.55 -5.81 2.13
CA ILE A 137 6.13 -5.44 3.48
C ILE A 137 5.58 -4.02 3.49
N VAL A 138 4.71 -3.74 4.47
CA VAL A 138 4.18 -2.40 4.72
C VAL A 138 4.86 -1.82 5.94
N ILE A 139 5.50 -0.67 5.76
CA ILE A 139 6.23 0.05 6.79
C ILE A 139 5.58 1.40 7.10
N SER A 140 5.90 1.99 8.25
CA SER A 140 5.71 3.41 8.53
C SER A 140 6.95 3.98 9.23
N GLY A 141 6.97 5.28 9.45
CA GLY A 141 8.12 5.97 10.08
C GLY A 141 8.66 5.36 11.37
N HIS A 142 7.82 4.65 12.13
CA HIS A 142 8.18 4.05 13.42
C HIS A 142 8.76 2.63 13.34
N ASP A 143 8.94 2.05 12.14
CA ASP A 143 9.41 0.65 11.99
C ASP A 143 10.92 0.50 11.89
N PHE A 144 11.67 1.59 12.01
CA PHE A 144 13.10 1.60 11.82
C PHE A 144 13.81 1.62 13.17
N ALA A 145 14.83 0.78 13.32
CA ALA A 145 15.75 0.84 14.45
C ALA A 145 17.18 1.04 13.95
N CYS A 146 17.94 1.89 14.65
CA CYS A 146 19.35 2.10 14.35
C CYS A 146 20.15 0.83 14.69
N THR A 147 21.02 0.36 13.80
CA THR A 147 21.87 -0.80 14.10
C THR A 147 22.97 -0.51 15.11
N ASN A 148 23.38 0.74 15.25
CA ASN A 148 24.46 1.12 16.15
C ASN A 148 23.97 1.22 17.60
N CYS A 149 22.95 2.05 17.86
CA CYS A 149 22.42 2.27 19.21
C CYS A 149 21.13 1.52 19.53
N ARG A 150 20.51 0.82 18.56
CA ARG A 150 19.22 0.10 18.71
C ARG A 150 18.01 0.95 19.07
N ASP A 151 18.14 2.28 19.05
CA ASP A 151 17.01 3.17 19.26
C ASP A 151 16.04 3.13 18.09
N GLN A 152 14.76 3.31 18.43
CA GLN A 152 13.68 3.44 17.47
C GLN A 152 13.77 4.81 16.77
N LEU A 153 13.79 4.77 15.45
CA LEU A 153 13.82 5.95 14.59
C LEU A 153 12.39 6.32 14.18
N ILE A 154 12.15 7.61 13.98
CA ILE A 154 10.91 8.13 13.41
C ILE A 154 11.29 8.79 12.09
N LEU A 155 11.09 8.07 10.99
CA LEU A 155 11.38 8.56 9.64
C LEU A 155 10.13 9.12 8.99
N THR A 156 10.27 10.27 8.34
CA THR A 156 9.25 10.81 7.43
C THR A 156 9.21 10.05 6.11
N ALA A 157 8.12 10.19 5.35
CA ALA A 157 8.00 9.57 4.03
C ALA A 157 9.11 10.04 3.07
N ASP A 158 9.54 11.29 3.17
CA ASP A 158 10.61 11.88 2.36
C ASP A 158 12.00 11.35 2.74
N GLU A 159 12.25 11.12 4.03
CA GLU A 159 13.50 10.50 4.48
C GLU A 159 13.61 9.04 4.01
N ILE A 160 12.50 8.31 3.99
CA ILE A 160 12.45 6.96 3.43
C ILE A 160 12.78 6.98 1.92
N MET A 161 12.39 8.03 1.18
CA MET A 161 12.74 8.19 -0.23
C MET A 161 14.24 8.45 -0.44
N LYS A 162 14.86 9.25 0.44
CA LYS A 162 16.28 9.62 0.35
C LYS A 162 17.21 8.46 0.70
N ARG A 163 16.72 7.40 1.38
CA ARG A 163 17.46 6.19 1.80
C ARG A 163 18.68 6.42 2.70
N GLU A 164 18.97 7.68 3.04
CA GLU A 164 20.05 8.09 3.91
C GLU A 164 19.45 8.95 5.03
N PHE A 165 19.74 8.57 6.26
CA PHE A 165 19.28 9.30 7.43
C PHE A 165 20.38 9.29 8.51
N VAL A 166 20.45 10.36 9.29
CA VAL A 166 21.41 10.49 10.39
C VAL A 166 20.68 10.23 11.70
N CYS A 167 21.08 9.19 12.43
CA CYS A 167 20.46 8.86 13.71
C CYS A 167 20.64 10.01 14.72
N PRO A 168 19.57 10.48 15.40
CA PRO A 168 19.67 11.59 16.35
C PRO A 168 20.49 11.22 17.60
N THR A 169 20.48 9.96 18.03
CA THR A 169 21.22 9.52 19.21
C THR A 169 22.71 9.34 18.94
N CYS A 170 23.07 8.51 17.94
CA CYS A 170 24.46 8.11 17.73
C CYS A 170 25.15 8.86 16.58
N LYS A 171 24.45 9.81 15.94
CA LYS A 171 24.94 10.65 14.82
C LYS A 171 25.54 9.86 13.64
N THR A 172 25.24 8.56 13.56
CA THR A 172 25.73 7.69 12.49
C THR A 172 24.77 7.79 11.32
N THR A 173 25.31 7.95 10.12
CA THR A 173 24.54 7.84 8.88
C THR A 173 24.17 6.39 8.65
N VAL A 174 22.88 6.09 8.65
CA VAL A 174 22.35 4.75 8.42
C VAL A 174 21.60 4.76 7.09
N LYS A 175 21.78 3.69 6.31
CA LYS A 175 21.03 3.50 5.06
C LYS A 175 19.97 2.41 5.22
N ILE A 176 18.84 2.60 4.53
CA ILE A 176 17.84 1.55 4.34
C ILE A 176 18.39 0.54 3.33
#